data_AF-A0A920CCA2-F1
#
_entry.id   AF-A0A920CCA2-F1
#
_cell.length_a   1.000
_cell.length_b   1.000
_cell.length_c   1.000
_cell.angle_alpha   90.00
_cell.angle_beta   90.00
_cell.angle_gamma   90.00
#
_symmetry.space_group_name_H-M   'P 1'
#
loop_
_entity.id
_entity.type
_entity.pdbx_description
1 polymer ?
#
loop_
_entity_poly.entity_id
_entity_poly.type
_entity_poly.pdbx_seq_one_letter_code
_entity_poly.pdbx_strand_id
1 'polypeptide(L)'
;MYFIIGIILSVLIYFVLTILFGGIGGLIFLLILTGIIGYLYGEIQKLNERLQKIEKLNGIDDSEDFHVSDEEIEKELEQYADSGENKNE
;
A
#
# COMPACT_ATOMS: atom_id res chain seq x y z
N MET A 1 22.98 -7.26 2.79
CA MET A 1 23.94 -6.89 3.88
C MET A 1 23.24 -6.15 5.03
N TYR A 2 22.45 -5.10 4.77
CA TYR A 2 21.74 -4.32 5.80
C TYR A 2 20.81 -5.15 6.70
N PHE A 3 20.14 -6.16 6.15
CA PHE A 3 19.28 -7.06 6.92
C PHE A 3 20.04 -7.80 8.04
N ILE A 4 21.23 -8.32 7.72
CA ILE A 4 22.08 -9.05 8.67
C ILE A 4 22.60 -8.10 9.77
N ILE A 5 23.00 -6.89 9.39
CA ILE A 5 23.43 -5.85 10.34
C ILE A 5 22.28 -5.49 11.29
N GLY A 6 21.05 -5.39 10.78
CA GLY A 6 19.85 -5.13 11.59
C GLY A 6 19.58 -6.23 12.62
N ILE A 7 19.76 -7.49 12.25
CA ILE A 7 19.63 -8.63 13.19
C ILE A 7 20.68 -8.52 14.29
N ILE A 8 21.96 -8.31 13.94
CA ILE A 8 23.06 -8.19 14.90
C ILE A 8 22.80 -7.03 15.87
N LEU A 9 22.37 -5.88 15.36
CA LEU A 9 22.05 -4.71 16.17
C LEU A 9 20.87 -4.98 17.11
N SER A 10 19.84 -5.67 16.64
CA SER A 10 18.66 -6.01 17.44
C SER A 10 19.02 -6.93 18.61
N VAL A 11 19.90 -7.92 18.37
CA VAL A 11 20.42 -8.80 19.43
C VAL A 11 21.22 -8.01 20.47
N LEU A 12 22.07 -7.07 20.03
CA LEU A 12 22.81 -6.21 20.94
C LEU A 12 21.88 -5.35 21.81
N ILE A 13 20.87 -4.72 21.22
CA ILE A 13 19.89 -3.90 21.94
C ILE A 13 19.13 -4.75 22.97
N TYR A 14 18.71 -5.96 22.60
CA TYR A 14 18.06 -6.88 23.53
C TYR A 14 18.94 -7.21 24.75
N PHE A 15 20.23 -7.50 24.51
CA PHE A 15 21.19 -7.75 25.60
C PHE A 15 21.33 -6.54 26.53
N VAL A 16 21.48 -5.33 25.96
CA VAL A 16 21.57 -4.09 26.74
C VAL A 16 20.32 -3.88 27.59
N LEU A 17 19.12 -4.06 27.03
CA LEU A 17 17.87 -3.94 27.76
C LEU A 17 17.72 -4.99 28.86
N THR A 18 18.18 -6.21 28.61
CA THR A 18 18.15 -7.29 29.62
C THR A 18 19.11 -6.99 30.78
N ILE A 19 20.28 -6.40 30.52
CA ILE A 19 21.22 -5.98 31.57
C ILE A 19 20.65 -4.84 32.41
N LEU A 20 20.02 -3.83 31.77
CA LEU A 20 19.50 -2.65 32.46
C LEU A 20 18.22 -2.91 33.25
N PHE A 21 17.30 -3.69 32.68
CA PHE A 21 15.95 -3.89 33.22
C PHE A 21 15.70 -5.32 33.73
N GLY A 22 16.73 -6.18 33.73
CA GLY A 22 16.62 -7.57 34.15
C GLY A 22 15.64 -8.37 33.27
N GLY A 23 14.86 -9.25 33.90
CA GLY A 23 13.89 -10.11 33.20
C GLY A 23 12.76 -9.35 32.49
N ILE A 24 12.48 -8.10 32.87
CA ILE A 24 11.46 -7.26 32.23
C ILE A 24 11.98 -6.68 30.89
N GLY A 25 13.29 -6.63 30.68
CA GLY A 25 13.91 -6.07 29.49
C GLY A 25 13.41 -6.69 28.18
N GLY A 26 13.08 -7.99 28.20
CA GLY A 26 12.50 -8.67 27.04
C GLY A 26 11.09 -8.18 26.67
N LEU A 27 10.25 -7.88 27.67
CA LEU A 27 8.92 -7.32 27.43
C LEU A 27 9.01 -5.90 26.85
N ILE A 28 9.94 -5.09 27.37
CA ILE A 28 10.20 -3.74 26.86
C ILE A 28 10.68 -3.81 25.40
N PHE A 29 11.58 -4.75 25.10
CA PHE A 29 12.07 -4.95 23.74
C PHE A 29 10.94 -5.34 22.76
N LEU A 30 10.03 -6.24 23.16
CA LEU A 30 8.87 -6.61 22.35
C LEU A 30 7.91 -5.44 22.09
N LEU A 31 7.68 -4.60 23.09
CA LEU A 31 6.86 -3.39 22.93
C LEU A 31 7.47 -2.43 21.91
N ILE A 32 8.79 -2.21 21.99
CA ILE A 32 9.52 -1.36 21.04
C ILE A 32 9.43 -1.94 19.62
N LEU A 33 9.67 -3.25 19.46
CA LEU A 33 9.56 -3.94 18.17
C LEU A 33 8.17 -3.77 17.55
N THR A 34 7.13 -4.01 18.35
CA THR A 34 5.74 -3.89 17.90
C THR A 34 5.43 -2.45 17.48
N GLY A 35 5.90 -1.46 18.23
CA GLY A 35 5.77 -0.05 17.88
C GLY A 35 6.47 0.31 16.56
N ILE A 36 7.70 -0.17 16.35
CA ILE A 36 8.45 0.07 15.11
C ILE A 36 7.73 -0.59 13.92
N ILE A 37 7.29 -1.84 14.06
CA ILE A 37 6.57 -2.54 12.98
C ILE A 37 5.27 -1.81 12.65
N GLY A 38 4.50 -1.40 13.65
CA GLY A 38 3.26 -0.64 13.45
C GLY A 38 3.49 0.69 12.74
N TYR A 39 4.54 1.42 13.13
CA TYR A 39 4.94 2.66 12.47
C TYR A 39 5.32 2.44 11.00
N LEU A 40 6.19 1.46 10.72
CA LEU A 40 6.62 1.13 9.37
C LEU A 40 5.44 0.71 8.50
N TYR A 41 4.53 -0.10 9.03
CA TYR A 41 3.32 -0.51 8.33
C TYR A 41 2.45 0.71 7.96
N GLY A 42 2.26 1.65 8.90
CA GLY A 42 1.53 2.89 8.62
C GLY A 42 2.19 3.75 7.55
N GLU A 43 3.52 3.87 7.55
CA GLU A 43 4.24 4.60 6.50
C GLU A 43 4.16 3.90 5.13
N ILE A 44 4.22 2.57 5.09
CA ILE A 44 4.01 1.80 3.85
C ILE A 44 2.61 2.06 3.29
N GLN A 45 1.58 2.06 4.14
CA GLN A 45 0.21 2.36 3.70
C GLN A 45 0.09 3.77 3.11
N LYS A 46 0.63 4.78 3.79
CA LYS A 46 0.66 6.16 3.24
C LYS A 46 1.44 6.25 1.94
N LEU A 47 2.52 5.49 1.81
CA LEU A 47 3.30 5.45 0.57
C LEU A 47 2.49 4.83 -0.56
N ASN A 48 1.75 3.75 -0.29
CA ASN A 48 0.86 3.12 -1.26
C ASN A 48 -0.26 4.06 -1.69
N GLU A 49 -0.91 4.77 -0.77
CA GLU A 49 -1.93 5.77 -1.10
C GLU A 49 -1.37 6.88 -2.01
N ARG A 50 -0.15 7.34 -1.73
CA ARG A 50 0.54 8.35 -2.54
C ARG A 50 0.89 7.81 -3.91
N LEU A 51 1.34 6.55 -3.98
CA LEU A 51 1.66 5.89 -5.23
C LEU A 51 0.42 5.75 -6.11
N GLN A 52 -0.68 5.23 -5.56
CA GLN A 52 -1.98 5.14 -6.25
C GLN A 52 -2.47 6.49 -6.76
N LYS A 53 -2.30 7.55 -5.97
CA LYS A 53 -2.65 8.92 -6.41
C LYS A 53 -1.81 9.36 -7.60
N ILE A 54 -0.52 9.02 -7.62
CA ILE A 54 0.38 9.34 -8.73
C ILE A 54 0.04 8.50 -9.96
N GLU A 55 -0.23 7.20 -9.80
CA GLU A 55 -0.66 6.28 -10.86
C GLU A 55 -1.95 6.79 -11.52
N LYS A 56 -2.96 7.17 -10.73
CA LYS A 56 -4.21 7.78 -11.22
C LYS A 56 -3.98 9.07 -12.00
N LEU A 57 -3.07 9.94 -11.55
CA LEU A 57 -2.73 11.18 -12.27
C LEU A 57 -1.99 10.92 -13.58
N ASN A 58 -1.29 9.80 -13.69
CA ASN A 58 -0.60 9.36 -14.91
C ASN A 58 -1.48 8.48 -15.81
N GLY A 59 -2.76 8.29 -15.48
CA GLY A 59 -3.69 7.48 -16.27
C GLY A 59 -3.44 5.97 -16.19
N ILE A 60 -2.64 5.53 -15.23
CA ILE A 60 -2.45 4.12 -14.90
C ILE A 60 -3.49 3.83 -13.82
N ASP A 61 -4.68 3.41 -14.25
CA ASP A 61 -5.72 2.98 -13.33
C ASP A 61 -5.59 1.47 -13.12
N ASP A 62 -4.81 1.09 -12.12
CA ASP A 62 -4.66 -0.30 -11.66
C ASP A 62 -5.84 -0.70 -10.74
N SER A 63 -6.84 0.18 -10.56
CA SER A 63 -8.12 -0.25 -10.03
C SER A 63 -8.82 -1.07 -11.10
N GLU A 64 -9.19 -2.31 -10.76
CA GLU A 64 -9.97 -3.23 -11.59
C GLU A 64 -11.33 -2.64 -12.07
N ASP A 65 -11.63 -1.38 -11.75
CA ASP A 65 -12.83 -0.63 -12.14
C ASP A 65 -12.83 -0.17 -13.62
N PHE A 66 -11.72 -0.30 -14.35
CA PHE A 66 -11.67 -0.05 -15.80
C PHE A 66 -11.67 -1.33 -16.64
N HIS A 67 -12.16 -2.44 -16.11
CA HIS A 67 -12.60 -3.58 -16.94
C HIS A 67 -14.01 -3.30 -17.50
N VAL A 68 -14.15 -2.24 -18.30
CA VAL A 68 -15.30 -2.17 -19.21
C VAL A 68 -15.01 -3.19 -20.30
N SER A 69 -15.80 -4.26 -20.40
CA SER A 69 -15.61 -5.22 -21.47
C SER A 69 -15.83 -4.53 -22.82
N ASP A 70 -15.14 -4.97 -23.87
CA ASP A 70 -15.34 -4.44 -25.22
C ASP A 70 -16.83 -4.44 -25.61
N GLU A 71 -17.61 -5.40 -25.11
CA GLU A 71 -19.05 -5.53 -25.30
C GLU A 71 -19.87 -4.39 -24.64
N GLU A 72 -19.43 -3.89 -23.49
CA GLU A 72 -20.07 -2.76 -22.81
C GLU A 72 -19.69 -1.42 -23.46
N ILE A 73 -18.47 -1.30 -24.00
CA ILE A 73 -18.03 -0.16 -24.82
C ILE A 73 -18.83 -0.11 -26.13
N GLU A 74 -18.99 -1.24 -26.81
CA GLU A 74 -19.72 -1.34 -28.08
C GLU A 74 -21.19 -0.96 -27.91
N LYS A 75 -21.81 -1.39 -26.80
CA LYS A 75 -23.19 -1.05 -26.46
C LYS A 75 -23.41 0.44 -26.17
N GLU A 76 -22.46 1.10 -25.48
CA GLU A 76 -22.54 2.55 -25.29
C GLU A 76 -22.38 3.30 -26.63
N LEU A 77 -21.48 2.86 -27.51
CA LEU A 77 -21.26 3.45 -28.83
C LEU A 77 -22.49 3.33 -29.75
N GLU A 78 -23.17 2.18 -29.76
CA GLU A 78 -24.43 1.98 -30.49
C GLU A 78 -25.52 2.92 -29.98
N GLN A 79 -25.61 3.12 -28.67
CA GLN A 79 -26.61 4.00 -28.07
C GLN A 79 -26.40 5.47 -28.48
N TYR A 80 -25.16 5.90 -28.68
CA TYR A 80 -24.84 7.23 -29.22
C TYR A 80 -25.10 7.33 -30.72
N ALA A 81 -24.87 6.26 -31.49
CA ALA A 81 -25.15 6.21 -32.93
C ALA A 81 -26.66 6.33 -33.21
N ASP A 82 -27.50 5.59 -32.49
CA ASP A 82 -28.96 5.64 -32.60
C ASP A 82 -29.54 6.99 -32.15
N SER A 83 -28.92 7.60 -31.13
CA SER A 83 -29.30 8.94 -30.65
C SER A 83 -28.93 10.06 -31.63
N GLY A 84 -27.97 9.82 -32.52
CA GLY A 84 -27.53 10.75 -33.57
C GLY A 84 -28.38 10.68 -34.84
N GLU A 85 -29.01 9.54 -35.12
CA GLU A 85 -29.85 9.35 -36.31
C GLU A 85 -31.24 10.01 -36.19
N ASN A 86 -31.73 10.20 -34.95
CA ASN A 86 -33.05 10.80 -34.68
C ASN A 86 -33.10 12.35 -34.72
N LYS A 87 -32.11 13.00 -35.34
CA LYS A 87 -32.07 14.47 -35.52
C LYS A 87 -32.09 14.94 -36.98
N ASN A 88 -32.24 14.01 -37.94
CA ASN A 88 -32.31 14.32 -39.36
C ASN A 88 -33.62 13.86 -40.04
N GLU A 89 -34.77 14.01 -39.37
CA GLU A 89 -36.09 14.08 -40.01
C GLU A 89 -36.84 15.36 -39.62
#